data_AF-M4B7T7-F1
#
_entry.id   AF-M4B7T7-F1
#
_cell.length_a   1.000
_cell.length_b   1.000
_cell.length_c   1.000
_cell.angle_alpha   90.00
_cell.angle_beta   90.00
_cell.angle_gamma   90.00
#
_symmetry.space_group_name_H-M   'P 1'
#
loop_
_entity.id
_entity.type
_entity.pdbx_description
1 polymer ?
#
loop_
_entity_poly.entity_id
_entity_poly.type
_entity_poly.pdbx_seq_one_letter_code
_entity_poly.pdbx_strand_id
1 'polypeptide(L)'
;MLQQEMFEGWKEKKLPAERVFTMLASMKWISYYKFVTFEKYVEKYTSEDILRALTICFGGDGAFARLAIRASVEEKSVKAGKYYDALLLHWKKAEMEPSHLLKTKFPVTNPAKPTPWVTIISRQYRVVFYGDYHR
;
A
#
# COMPACT_ATOMS: atom_id res chain seq x y z
N MET A 1 -20.34 -18.72 1.69
CA MET A 1 -21.71 -18.17 1.65
C MET A 1 -21.76 -16.77 2.24
N LEU A 2 -21.45 -16.58 3.53
CA LEU A 2 -21.43 -15.24 4.19
C LEU A 2 -20.58 -14.14 3.51
N GLN A 3 -19.38 -14.45 3.01
CA GLN A 3 -18.52 -13.42 2.36
C GLN A 3 -19.13 -12.88 1.06
N GLN A 4 -19.83 -13.73 0.30
CA GLN A 4 -20.40 -13.34 -0.99
C GLN A 4 -21.62 -12.43 -0.80
N GLU A 5 -22.49 -12.75 0.17
CA GLU A 5 -23.63 -11.90 0.54
C GLU A 5 -23.16 -10.53 1.08
N MET A 6 -22.07 -10.50 1.86
CA MET A 6 -21.46 -9.23 2.29
C MET A 6 -20.98 -8.40 1.09
N PHE A 7 -20.32 -9.02 0.11
CA PHE A 7 -19.86 -8.34 -1.10
C PHE A 7 -21.01 -7.81 -1.94
N GLU A 8 -22.08 -8.59 -2.11
CA GLU A 8 -23.29 -8.17 -2.83
C GLU A 8 -23.95 -6.98 -2.15
N GLY A 9 -24.11 -7.03 -0.82
CA GLY A 9 -24.64 -5.90 -0.06
C GLY A 9 -23.78 -4.63 -0.14
N TRP A 10 -22.45 -4.75 -0.16
CA TRP A 10 -21.55 -3.60 -0.35
C TRP A 10 -21.57 -3.06 -1.77
N LYS A 11 -21.68 -3.95 -2.76
CA LYS A 11 -21.79 -3.61 -4.19
C LYS A 11 -23.09 -2.87 -4.47
N GLU A 12 -24.22 -3.37 -4.00
CA GLU A 12 -25.54 -2.73 -4.15
C GLU A 12 -25.56 -1.33 -3.56
N LYS A 13 -24.93 -1.17 -2.40
CA LYS A 13 -24.78 0.13 -1.71
C LYS A 13 -23.70 1.02 -2.32
N LYS A 14 -22.98 0.56 -3.36
CA LYS A 14 -21.88 1.26 -4.02
C LYS A 14 -20.87 1.84 -3.04
N LEU A 15 -20.48 1.04 -2.03
CA LEU A 15 -19.57 1.53 -1.00
C LEU A 15 -18.17 1.78 -1.58
N PRO A 16 -17.52 2.92 -1.27
CA PRO A 16 -16.14 3.14 -1.67
C PRO A 16 -15.19 2.20 -0.89
N ALA A 17 -14.02 1.91 -1.45
CA ALA A 17 -13.04 1.03 -0.82
C ALA A 17 -12.72 1.44 0.62
N GLU A 18 -12.50 2.73 0.87
CA GLU A 18 -12.20 3.27 2.21
C GLU A 18 -13.29 2.95 3.24
N ARG A 19 -14.56 2.98 2.83
CA ARG A 19 -15.67 2.66 3.72
C ARG A 19 -15.66 1.17 4.08
N VAL A 20 -15.42 0.31 3.10
CA VAL A 20 -15.30 -1.14 3.32
C VAL A 20 -14.08 -1.46 4.18
N PHE A 21 -12.96 -0.80 3.96
CA PHE A 21 -11.76 -0.93 4.79
C PHE A 21 -12.05 -0.58 6.25
N THR A 22 -12.71 0.55 6.51
CA THR A 22 -13.09 0.98 7.86
C THR A 22 -14.00 -0.04 8.54
N MET A 23 -14.99 -0.56 7.81
CA MET A 23 -15.88 -1.61 8.32
C MET A 23 -15.09 -2.87 8.69
N LEU A 24 -14.22 -3.36 7.81
CA LEU A 24 -13.37 -4.52 8.05
C LEU A 24 -12.42 -4.31 9.22
N ALA A 25 -11.82 -3.11 9.35
CA ALA A 25 -10.92 -2.78 10.44
C ALA A 25 -11.59 -2.94 11.82
N SER A 26 -12.86 -2.53 11.93
CA SER A 26 -13.66 -2.61 13.16
C SER A 26 -14.09 -4.02 13.58
N MET A 27 -14.00 -5.02 12.68
CA MET A 27 -14.42 -6.40 12.97
C MET A 27 -13.42 -7.12 13.90
N LYS A 28 -13.87 -8.13 14.65
CA LYS A 28 -13.00 -8.89 15.57
C LYS A 28 -12.19 -10.02 14.89
N TRP A 29 -12.18 -10.11 13.56
CA TRP A 29 -11.52 -11.20 12.83
C TRP A 29 -10.00 -11.02 12.69
N ILE A 30 -9.30 -12.11 12.35
CA ILE A 30 -7.85 -12.12 12.09
C ILE A 30 -7.52 -11.17 10.94
N SER A 31 -6.46 -10.39 11.11
CA SER A 31 -5.97 -9.35 10.19
C SER A 31 -5.78 -9.83 8.75
N TYR A 32 -5.28 -11.06 8.56
CA TYR A 32 -5.08 -11.65 7.23
C TYR A 32 -6.39 -11.76 6.42
N TYR A 33 -7.45 -12.30 7.03
CA TYR A 33 -8.73 -12.48 6.35
C TYR A 33 -9.39 -11.15 5.99
N LYS A 34 -9.20 -10.12 6.83
CA LYS A 34 -9.65 -8.75 6.51
C LYS A 34 -8.95 -8.21 5.27
N PHE A 35 -7.63 -8.36 5.21
CA PHE A 35 -6.84 -7.88 4.07
C PHE A 35 -7.24 -8.57 2.76
N VAL A 36 -7.36 -9.90 2.76
CA VAL A 36 -7.81 -10.67 1.58
C VAL A 36 -9.25 -10.31 1.18
N THR A 37 -10.12 -10.06 2.16
CA THR A 37 -11.51 -9.67 1.88
C THR A 37 -11.58 -8.28 1.25
N PHE A 38 -10.79 -7.33 1.75
CA PHE A 38 -10.71 -5.98 1.21
C PHE A 38 -10.19 -5.99 -0.23
N GLU A 39 -9.08 -6.69 -0.49
CA GLU A 39 -8.49 -6.79 -1.82
C GLU A 39 -9.47 -7.39 -2.84
N LYS A 40 -10.09 -8.53 -2.49
CA LYS A 40 -11.10 -9.16 -3.36
C LYS A 40 -12.29 -8.24 -3.64
N TYR A 41 -12.69 -7.42 -2.67
CA TYR A 41 -13.76 -6.45 -2.86
C TYR A 41 -13.37 -5.40 -3.89
N VAL A 42 -12.20 -4.78 -3.71
CA VAL A 42 -11.68 -3.75 -4.61
C VAL A 42 -11.53 -4.28 -6.03
N GLU A 43 -10.88 -5.43 -6.20
CA GLU A 43 -10.59 -6.04 -7.51
C GLU A 43 -11.86 -6.43 -8.29
N LYS A 44 -12.89 -6.91 -7.61
CA LYS A 44 -14.08 -7.49 -8.28
C LYS A 44 -15.27 -6.54 -8.37
N TYR A 45 -15.37 -5.58 -7.45
CA TYR A 45 -16.60 -4.82 -7.26
C TYR A 45 -16.39 -3.30 -7.31
N THR A 46 -15.15 -2.85 -7.51
CA THR A 46 -14.83 -1.43 -7.69
C THR A 46 -14.02 -1.24 -8.98
N SER A 47 -13.98 -0.01 -9.49
CA SER A 47 -13.05 0.40 -10.55
C SER A 47 -11.77 1.02 -9.99
N GLU A 48 -11.54 0.93 -8.66
CA GLU A 48 -10.40 1.53 -7.99
C GLU A 48 -9.15 0.67 -8.19
N ASP A 49 -8.00 1.32 -8.41
CA ASP A 49 -6.71 0.65 -8.40
C ASP A 49 -6.38 0.19 -6.96
N ILE A 50 -6.07 -1.10 -6.79
CA ILE A 50 -5.84 -1.68 -5.46
C ILE A 50 -4.66 -1.01 -4.73
N LEU A 51 -3.61 -0.61 -5.44
CA LEU A 51 -2.47 0.06 -4.83
C LEU A 51 -2.90 1.43 -4.30
N ARG A 52 -3.66 2.21 -5.07
CA ARG A 52 -4.26 3.47 -4.63
C ARG A 52 -5.22 3.30 -3.45
N ALA A 53 -6.09 2.29 -3.49
CA ALA A 53 -7.01 2.02 -2.39
C ALA A 53 -6.26 1.70 -1.09
N LEU A 54 -5.20 0.90 -1.18
CA LEU A 54 -4.32 0.59 -0.04
C LEU A 54 -3.57 1.82 0.46
N THR A 55 -2.98 2.65 -0.41
CA THR A 55 -2.27 3.83 0.07
C THR A 55 -3.21 4.81 0.77
N ILE A 56 -4.44 5.01 0.29
CA ILE A 56 -5.46 5.83 0.98
C ILE A 56 -5.78 5.24 2.36
N CYS A 57 -6.14 3.95 2.41
CA CYS A 57 -6.59 3.29 3.63
C CYS A 57 -5.51 3.21 4.73
N PHE A 58 -4.23 3.18 4.35
CA PHE A 58 -3.10 3.06 5.27
C PHE A 58 -2.38 4.39 5.55
N GLY A 59 -3.00 5.54 5.25
CA GLY A 59 -2.47 6.86 5.63
C GLY A 59 -1.48 7.47 4.65
N GLY A 60 -1.62 7.16 3.36
CA GLY A 60 -0.84 7.66 2.24
C GLY A 60 0.33 6.75 1.85
N ASP A 61 0.93 7.05 0.69
CA ASP A 61 1.97 6.21 0.09
C ASP A 61 3.16 5.96 1.02
N GLY A 62 3.62 6.98 1.76
CA GLY A 62 4.77 6.83 2.65
C GLY A 62 4.50 5.93 3.85
N ALA A 63 3.29 5.97 4.41
CA ALA A 63 2.88 5.10 5.51
C ALA A 63 2.73 3.66 5.02
N PHE A 64 2.06 3.47 3.87
CA PHE A 64 1.92 2.17 3.25
C PHE A 64 3.28 1.57 2.82
N ALA A 65 4.19 2.37 2.26
CA ALA A 65 5.53 1.93 1.89
C ALA A 65 6.30 1.35 3.08
N ARG A 66 6.28 2.05 4.23
CA ARG A 66 6.91 1.58 5.47
C ARG A 66 6.31 0.27 5.96
N LEU A 67 4.99 0.15 5.90
CA LEU A 67 4.29 -1.08 6.30
C LEU A 67 4.67 -2.24 5.37
N ALA A 68 4.63 -2.02 4.05
CA ALA A 68 4.88 -3.04 3.05
C ALA A 68 6.33 -3.54 3.08
N ILE A 69 7.33 -2.65 3.15
CA ILE A 69 8.74 -3.08 3.27
C ILE A 69 8.99 -3.82 4.58
N ARG A 70 8.40 -3.34 5.69
CA ARG A 70 8.55 -3.98 6.99
C ARG A 70 7.96 -5.39 6.99
N ALA A 71 6.73 -5.57 6.50
CA ALA A 71 6.10 -6.88 6.39
C ALA A 71 6.86 -7.80 5.41
N SER A 72 7.44 -7.24 4.34
CA SER A 72 8.28 -8.02 3.42
C SER A 72 9.55 -8.55 4.08
N VAL A 73 10.16 -7.79 4.99
CA VAL A 73 11.45 -8.13 5.61
C VAL A 73 11.27 -8.92 6.90
N GLU A 74 10.44 -8.42 7.83
CA GLU A 74 10.24 -9.00 9.16
C GLU A 74 9.34 -10.25 9.09
N GLU A 75 8.21 -10.15 8.40
CA GLU A 75 7.23 -11.25 8.29
C GLU A 75 7.49 -12.13 7.05
N LYS A 76 8.52 -11.80 6.25
CA LYS A 76 8.87 -12.49 4.99
C LYS A 76 7.68 -12.61 4.03
N SER A 77 6.78 -11.62 4.06
CA SER A 77 5.59 -11.61 3.22
C SER A 77 5.94 -11.28 1.77
N VAL A 78 5.94 -12.31 0.92
CA VAL A 78 6.13 -12.16 -0.54
C VAL A 78 5.11 -11.16 -1.13
N LYS A 79 3.89 -11.16 -0.61
CA LYS A 79 2.83 -10.28 -1.07
C LYS A 79 3.10 -8.81 -0.72
N ALA A 80 3.58 -8.55 0.50
CA ALA A 80 3.98 -7.20 0.90
C ALA A 80 5.14 -6.69 0.03
N GLY A 81 6.10 -7.56 -0.30
CA GLY A 81 7.17 -7.25 -1.25
C GLY A 81 6.64 -6.83 -2.62
N LYS A 82 5.66 -7.55 -3.17
CA LYS A 82 5.03 -7.19 -4.46
C LYS A 82 4.35 -5.82 -4.44
N TYR A 83 3.62 -5.48 -3.37
CA TYR A 83 3.01 -4.15 -3.25
C TYR A 83 4.05 -3.06 -3.09
N TYR A 84 5.11 -3.34 -2.33
CA TYR A 84 6.21 -2.41 -2.18
C TYR A 84 6.91 -2.15 -3.52
N ASP A 85 7.26 -3.19 -4.29
CA ASP A 85 7.82 -3.06 -5.64
C ASP A 85 6.88 -2.28 -6.58
N ALA A 86 5.58 -2.57 -6.54
CA ALA A 86 4.57 -1.86 -7.33
C ALA A 86 4.53 -0.37 -6.98
N LEU A 87 4.71 0.00 -5.70
CA LEU A 87 4.77 1.38 -5.26
C LEU A 87 6.03 2.10 -5.75
N LEU A 88 7.19 1.44 -5.72
CA LEU A 88 8.42 1.99 -6.29
C LEU A 88 8.28 2.24 -7.80
N LEU A 89 7.69 1.29 -8.52
CA LEU A 89 7.43 1.45 -9.96
C LEU A 89 6.39 2.54 -10.24
N HIS A 90 5.39 2.70 -9.38
CA HIS A 90 4.42 3.78 -9.50
C HIS A 90 5.09 5.15 -9.39
N TRP A 91 5.97 5.35 -8.40
CA TRP A 91 6.73 6.60 -8.27
C TRP A 91 7.69 6.83 -9.46
N LYS A 92 8.33 5.77 -9.96
CA LYS A 92 9.18 5.85 -11.16
C LYS A 92 8.37 6.29 -12.39
N LYS A 93 7.21 5.68 -12.63
CA LYS A 93 6.32 6.04 -13.74
C LYS A 93 5.79 7.47 -13.64
N ALA A 94 5.66 7.99 -12.43
CA ALA A 94 5.32 9.39 -12.17
C ALA A 94 6.54 10.33 -12.26
N GLU A 95 7.70 9.83 -12.68
CA GLU A 95 8.97 10.58 -12.79
C GLU A 95 9.32 11.33 -11.49
N MET A 96 8.98 10.72 -10.34
CA MET A 96 9.16 11.35 -9.05
C MET A 96 10.63 11.28 -8.64
N GLU A 97 11.36 12.37 -8.76
CA GLU A 97 12.75 12.47 -8.32
C GLU A 97 12.95 12.00 -6.87
N PRO A 98 14.01 11.24 -6.54
CA PRO A 98 14.20 10.70 -5.18
C PRO A 98 14.23 11.78 -4.09
N SER A 99 14.73 12.97 -4.38
CA SER A 99 14.71 14.10 -3.44
C SER A 99 13.30 14.65 -3.22
N HIS A 100 12.48 14.69 -4.27
CA HIS A 100 11.09 15.10 -4.21
C HIS A 100 10.22 14.05 -3.49
N LEU A 101 10.44 12.76 -3.76
CA LEU A 101 9.78 11.66 -3.06
C LEU A 101 9.99 11.75 -1.55
N LEU A 102 11.24 11.96 -1.11
CA LEU A 102 11.56 12.09 0.31
C LEU A 102 10.81 13.26 0.96
N LYS A 103 10.81 14.43 0.32
CA LYS A 103 10.13 15.62 0.85
C LYS A 103 8.62 15.44 0.95
N THR A 104 8.00 14.77 -0.02
CA THR A 104 6.54 14.70 -0.14
C THR A 104 5.92 13.50 0.57
N LYS A 105 6.54 12.32 0.48
CA LYS A 105 5.99 11.06 1.03
C LYS A 105 6.59 10.69 2.38
N PHE A 106 7.77 11.22 2.70
CA PHE A 106 8.46 10.96 3.96
C PHE A 106 8.86 12.26 4.66
N PRO A 107 7.89 13.16 4.95
CA PRO A 107 8.21 14.39 5.67
C PRO A 107 8.83 14.02 7.02
N VAL A 108 10.12 14.29 7.16
CA VAL A 108 10.86 13.91 8.36
C VAL A 108 10.53 14.95 9.43
N THR A 109 9.93 14.52 10.54
CA THR A 109 9.72 15.38 11.72
C THR A 109 11.04 15.85 12.32
N ASN A 110 12.14 15.11 12.10
CA ASN A 110 13.50 15.53 12.39
C ASN A 110 14.47 15.07 11.27
N PRO A 111 14.87 15.97 10.33
CA PRO A 111 15.72 15.61 9.19
C PRO A 111 17.11 15.08 9.58
N ALA A 112 17.56 15.27 10.82
CA ALA A 112 18.82 14.72 11.32
C ALA A 112 18.73 13.21 11.68
N LYS A 113 17.53 12.63 11.81
CA LYS A 113 17.33 11.22 12.18
C LYS A 113 16.15 10.57 11.42
N PRO A 114 16.31 10.26 10.13
CA PRO A 114 15.31 9.47 9.40
C PRO A 114 15.18 8.07 10.01
N THR A 115 13.99 7.49 9.95
CA THR A 115 13.79 6.12 10.44
C THR A 115 14.53 5.12 9.54
N PRO A 116 14.95 3.95 10.06
CA PRO A 116 15.67 2.94 9.27
C PRO A 116 14.94 2.56 7.98
N TRP A 117 13.62 2.44 8.05
CA TRP A 117 12.78 2.13 6.89
C TRP A 117 12.82 3.22 5.81
N VAL A 118 12.82 4.51 6.19
CA VAL A 118 12.90 5.61 5.20
C VAL A 118 14.26 5.58 4.48
N THR A 119 15.34 5.29 5.20
CA THR A 119 16.68 5.15 4.61
C THR A 119 16.74 3.98 3.62
N ILE A 120 16.18 2.82 3.99
CA ILE A 120 16.12 1.63 3.12
C ILE A 120 15.29 1.94 1.87
N ILE A 121 14.10 2.52 2.04
CA ILE A 121 13.20 2.87 0.94
C ILE A 121 13.87 3.85 -0.01
N SER A 122 14.50 4.90 0.53
CA SER A 122 15.22 5.89 -0.30
C SER A 122 16.33 5.25 -1.13
N ARG A 123 17.12 4.36 -0.52
CA ARG A 123 18.22 3.69 -1.21
C ARG A 123 17.70 2.80 -2.34
N GLN A 124 16.69 1.97 -2.06
CA GLN A 124 16.10 1.08 -3.06
C GLN A 124 15.44 1.86 -4.19
N TYR A 125 14.72 2.94 -3.86
CA TYR A 125 14.07 3.76 -4.89
C TYR A 125 15.09 4.45 -5.81
N ARG A 126 16.23 4.94 -5.30
CA ARG A 126 17.29 5.48 -6.16
C ARG A 126 17.80 4.46 -7.18
N VAL A 127 17.97 3.20 -6.77
CA VAL A 127 18.36 2.12 -7.69
C VAL A 127 17.28 1.90 -8.74
N VAL A 128 15.99 1.89 -8.35
CA VAL A 128 14.86 1.75 -9.29
C VAL A 128 14.80 2.92 -10.27
N PHE A 129 15.00 4.15 -9.79
CA PHE A 129 14.84 5.37 -10.56
C PHE A 129 15.96 5.57 -11.58
N TYR A 130 17.22 5.49 -11.13
CA TYR A 130 18.41 5.70 -11.98
C TYR A 130 18.89 4.45 -12.70
N GLY A 131 18.50 3.26 -12.23
CA GLY A 131 18.80 2.01 -12.91
C GLY A 131 17.82 1.75 -14.05
N ASP A 132 18.35 1.32 -15.18
CA ASP A 132 17.56 0.63 -16.21
C ASP A 132 17.04 -0.66 -15.58
N TYR A 133 15.76 -0.64 -15.21
CA TYR A 133 15.09 -1.78 -14.59
C TYR A 133 14.74 -2.79 -15.69
N HIS A 134 15.76 -3.39 -16.29
CA HIS A 134 15.60 -4.57 -17.13
C HIS A 134 15.55 -5.79 -16.19
N ARG A 135 14.34 -6.32 -16.00
CA ARG A 135 14.15 -7.73 -15.67
C ARG A 135 14.12 -8.53 -16.96
#